data_AF-A0A7J4S4X4-F1
#
_entry.id   AF-A0A7J4S4X4-F1
#
_cell.length_a   1.000
_cell.length_b   1.000
_cell.length_c   1.000
_cell.angle_alpha   90.00
_cell.angle_beta   90.00
_cell.angle_gamma   90.00
#
_symmetry.space_group_name_H-M   'P 1'
#
loop_
_entity.id
_entity.type
_entity.pdbx_description
1 polymer ?
#
loop_
_entity_poly.entity_id
_entity_poly.type
_entity_poly.pdbx_seq_one_letter_code
_entity_poly.pdbx_strand_id
1 'polypeptide(L)'
;AQGAEVFVVTELSHPGGQEFTAKHAEEFARLAVRAGAAGIIAPATRPDRVRTLRGLVGDRLILAPGVGAQGGKPGDAIRAGADAVIVGRALYEAADPAKAAEAIAREIRGS
;
A
#
# COMPACT_ATOMS: atom_id res chain seq x y z
N ALA A 1 -7.23 7.50 -21.94
CA ALA A 1 -7.63 6.16 -21.48
C ALA A 1 -9.05 6.25 -20.95
N GLN A 2 -10.06 5.96 -21.77
CA GLN A 2 -11.46 6.04 -21.32
C GLN A 2 -11.90 4.62 -20.96
N GLY A 3 -11.98 4.32 -19.66
CA GLY A 3 -12.55 3.06 -19.14
C GLY A 3 -11.75 2.32 -18.07
N ALA A 4 -10.48 2.65 -17.83
CA ALA A 4 -9.65 1.99 -16.82
C ALA A 4 -9.42 2.88 -15.60
N GLU A 5 -9.55 2.30 -14.40
CA GLU A 5 -9.11 2.93 -13.17
C GLU A 5 -7.58 2.94 -13.11
N VAL A 6 -7.01 4.08 -12.73
CA VAL A 6 -5.56 4.28 -12.65
C VAL A 6 -5.14 4.44 -11.20
N PHE A 7 -4.09 3.71 -10.82
CA PHE A 7 -3.40 3.87 -9.55
C PHE A 7 -1.99 4.41 -9.79
N VAL A 8 -1.62 5.47 -9.07
CA VAL A 8 -0.29 6.07 -9.18
C VAL A 8 0.63 5.50 -8.11
N VAL A 9 1.79 5.00 -8.50
CA VAL A 9 2.81 4.55 -7.56
C VAL A 9 3.50 5.78 -6.96
N THR A 10 3.27 6.04 -5.67
CA THR A 10 3.92 7.16 -4.99
C THR A 10 5.28 6.76 -4.48
N GLU A 11 5.43 5.52 -4.03
CA GLU A 11 6.64 5.06 -3.39
C GLU A 11 6.75 3.52 -3.39
N LEU A 12 7.94 3.01 -3.73
CA LEU A 12 8.19 1.58 -3.78
C LEU A 12 8.53 1.02 -2.38
N SER A 13 8.18 -0.24 -2.14
CA SER A 13 8.29 -0.89 -0.82
C SER A 13 9.67 -1.48 -0.49
N HIS A 14 10.58 -1.56 -1.46
CA HIS A 14 11.94 -2.11 -1.32
C HIS A 14 12.98 -1.00 -1.05
N PRO A 15 14.23 -1.32 -0.65
CA PRO A 15 15.22 -0.32 -0.23
C PRO A 15 15.49 0.80 -1.26
N GLY A 16 15.60 0.48 -2.55
CA GLY A 16 15.75 1.48 -3.62
C GLY A 16 14.59 2.48 -3.72
N GLY A 17 13.40 2.11 -3.24
CA GLY A 17 12.27 3.03 -3.14
C GLY A 17 12.54 4.23 -2.22
N GLN A 18 13.34 4.04 -1.16
CA GLN A 18 13.75 5.13 -0.25
C GLN A 18 14.64 6.14 -0.95
N GLU A 19 15.53 5.66 -1.81
CA GLU A 19 16.53 6.49 -2.50
C GLU A 19 15.93 7.28 -3.68
N PHE A 20 15.07 6.63 -4.47
CA PHE A 20 14.62 7.19 -5.74
C PHE A 20 13.19 7.76 -5.70
N THR A 21 12.27 7.12 -5.00
CA THR A 21 10.84 7.49 -5.05
C THR A 21 10.35 8.27 -3.83
N ALA A 22 10.94 8.03 -2.63
CA ALA A 22 10.48 8.65 -1.38
C ALA A 22 10.42 10.17 -1.44
N LYS A 23 11.46 10.78 -2.02
CA LYS A 23 11.61 12.24 -2.15
C LYS A 23 10.54 12.90 -3.03
N HIS A 24 9.84 12.12 -3.86
CA HIS A 24 8.78 12.61 -4.77
C HIS A 24 7.39 12.09 -4.39
N ALA A 25 7.26 11.32 -3.31
CA ALA A 25 6.02 10.61 -2.98
C ALA A 25 4.83 11.57 -2.80
N GLU A 26 5.03 12.70 -2.12
CA GLU A 26 3.97 13.71 -1.95
C GLU A 26 3.62 14.43 -3.27
N GLU A 27 4.61 14.62 -4.16
CA GLU A 27 4.39 15.18 -5.49
C GLU A 27 3.54 14.24 -6.35
N PHE A 28 3.86 12.94 -6.35
CA PHE A 28 3.10 11.91 -7.05
C PHE A 28 1.69 11.74 -6.47
N ALA A 29 1.52 11.85 -5.15
CA ALA A 29 0.20 11.82 -4.53
C ALA A 29 -0.67 13.00 -5.00
N ARG A 30 -0.11 14.22 -5.02
CA ARG A 30 -0.80 15.40 -5.54
C ARG A 30 -1.07 15.28 -7.04
N LEU A 31 -0.17 14.68 -7.81
CA LEU A 31 -0.38 14.39 -9.23
C LEU A 31 -1.55 13.42 -9.42
N ALA A 32 -1.63 12.35 -8.62
CA ALA A 32 -2.73 11.39 -8.67
C ALA A 32 -4.09 12.07 -8.44
N VAL A 33 -4.16 12.97 -7.46
CA VAL A 33 -5.37 13.77 -7.18
C VAL A 33 -5.74 14.63 -8.39
N ARG A 34 -4.79 15.42 -8.92
CA ARG A 34 -5.03 16.31 -10.07
C ARG A 34 -5.41 15.56 -11.34
N ALA A 35 -4.82 14.37 -11.55
CA ALA A 35 -5.07 13.54 -12.72
C ALA A 35 -6.40 12.76 -12.63
N GLY A 36 -7.13 12.85 -11.51
CA GLY A 36 -8.36 12.07 -11.32
C GLY A 36 -8.11 10.56 -11.21
N ALA A 37 -6.93 10.15 -10.72
CA ALA A 37 -6.63 8.74 -10.46
C ALA A 37 -7.59 8.17 -9.39
N ALA A 38 -7.89 6.89 -9.51
CA ALA A 38 -8.73 6.16 -8.56
C ALA A 38 -8.06 6.02 -7.19
N GLY A 39 -6.72 5.95 -7.18
CA GLY A 39 -5.95 5.79 -5.97
C GLY A 39 -4.44 5.87 -6.16
N ILE A 40 -3.73 5.50 -5.10
CA ILE A 40 -2.27 5.41 -5.07
C ILE A 40 -1.79 4.06 -4.54
N ILE A 41 -0.55 3.73 -4.86
CA ILE A 41 0.19 2.61 -4.29
C ILE A 41 1.25 3.16 -3.31
N ALA A 42 1.15 2.76 -2.04
CA ALA A 42 2.01 3.24 -0.95
C ALA A 42 2.64 2.08 -0.16
N PRO A 43 3.85 2.21 0.41
CA PRO A 43 4.57 1.09 1.00
C PRO A 43 3.98 0.63 2.34
N ALA A 44 3.47 -0.61 2.42
CA ALA A 44 3.05 -1.21 3.70
C ALA A 44 4.20 -1.38 4.70
N THR A 45 5.45 -1.39 4.21
CA THR A 45 6.67 -1.47 5.03
C THR A 45 6.93 -0.19 5.81
N ARG A 46 6.24 0.92 5.50
CA ARG A 46 6.44 2.24 6.13
C ARG A 46 5.10 2.93 6.44
N PRO A 47 4.41 2.50 7.52
CA PRO A 47 3.11 3.03 7.91
C PRO A 47 3.05 4.56 8.05
N ASP A 48 4.12 5.20 8.54
CA ASP A 48 4.14 6.67 8.65
C ASP A 48 4.04 7.38 7.29
N ARG A 49 4.58 6.77 6.22
CA ARG A 49 4.42 7.27 4.85
C ARG A 49 2.99 7.10 4.36
N VAL A 50 2.36 5.96 4.65
CA VAL A 50 0.94 5.73 4.35
C VAL A 50 0.08 6.82 5.01
N ARG A 51 0.32 7.15 6.29
CA ARG A 51 -0.40 8.20 7.01
C ARG A 51 -0.23 9.58 6.38
N THR A 52 1.01 9.95 6.03
CA THR A 52 1.29 11.21 5.34
C THR A 52 0.56 11.28 3.99
N LEU A 53 0.59 10.20 3.21
CA LEU A 53 -0.04 10.14 1.89
C LEU A 53 -1.57 10.17 1.98
N ARG A 54 -2.19 9.50 2.97
CA ARG A 54 -3.63 9.59 3.25
C ARG A 54 -4.09 11.04 3.42
N GLY A 55 -3.34 11.84 4.18
CA GLY A 55 -3.62 13.26 4.35
C GLY A 55 -3.60 14.07 3.05
N LEU A 56 -2.90 13.59 2.01
CA LEU A 56 -2.80 14.27 0.71
C LEU A 56 -3.85 13.80 -0.32
N VAL A 57 -4.21 12.51 -0.31
CA VAL A 57 -5.09 11.93 -1.34
C VAL A 57 -6.58 11.97 -0.98
N GLY A 58 -6.91 12.27 0.29
CA GLY A 58 -8.28 12.34 0.78
C GLY A 58 -8.92 10.95 0.80
N ASP A 59 -10.14 10.82 0.27
CA ASP A 59 -10.91 9.56 0.24
C ASP A 59 -10.55 8.61 -0.91
N ARG A 60 -9.49 8.92 -1.68
CA ARG A 60 -9.02 8.03 -2.76
C ARG A 60 -8.41 6.76 -2.21
N LEU A 61 -8.43 5.69 -3.01
CA LEU A 61 -7.92 4.39 -2.57
C LEU A 61 -6.41 4.42 -2.34
N ILE A 62 -5.95 3.74 -1.28
CA ILE A 62 -4.55 3.45 -1.00
C ILE A 62 -4.40 1.93 -0.91
N LEU A 63 -3.68 1.36 -1.89
CA LEU A 63 -3.33 -0.06 -1.89
C LEU A 63 -1.87 -0.22 -1.47
N ALA A 64 -1.63 -1.06 -0.47
CA ALA A 64 -0.34 -1.12 0.21
C ALA A 64 0.41 -2.45 0.01
N PRO A 65 1.35 -2.57 -0.95
CA PRO A 65 2.19 -3.74 -1.10
C PRO A 65 3.35 -3.77 -0.10
N GLY A 66 3.93 -4.96 0.05
CA GLY A 66 5.09 -5.19 0.92
C GLY A 66 4.77 -5.92 2.23
N VAL A 67 3.53 -6.37 2.40
CA VAL A 67 3.13 -7.21 3.53
C VAL A 67 3.83 -8.58 3.51
N GLY A 68 4.27 -9.05 4.68
CA GLY A 68 4.87 -10.36 4.88
C GLY A 68 6.30 -10.44 4.34
N ALA A 69 6.46 -10.75 3.05
CA ALA A 69 7.76 -11.05 2.45
C ALA A 69 8.78 -9.89 2.46
N GLN A 70 8.31 -8.65 2.62
CA GLN A 70 9.17 -7.46 2.77
C GLN A 70 9.12 -6.87 4.19
N GLY A 71 8.51 -7.59 5.14
CA GLY A 71 8.42 -7.18 6.55
C GLY A 71 7.28 -6.24 6.89
N GLY A 72 6.44 -5.83 5.93
CA GLY A 72 5.27 -5.01 6.20
C GLY A 72 4.23 -5.79 7.01
N LYS A 73 3.65 -5.15 8.03
CA LYS A 73 2.57 -5.71 8.84
C LYS A 73 1.22 -5.21 8.31
N PRO A 74 0.27 -6.11 7.99
CA PRO A 74 -0.99 -5.72 7.38
C PRO A 74 -1.81 -4.81 8.31
N GLY A 75 -1.86 -5.10 9.62
CA GLY A 75 -2.61 -4.26 10.56
C GLY A 75 -2.04 -2.84 10.70
N ASP A 76 -0.72 -2.70 10.63
CA ASP A 76 -0.07 -1.39 10.71
C ASP A 76 -0.37 -0.51 9.49
N ALA A 77 -0.38 -1.11 8.28
CA ALA A 77 -0.72 -0.39 7.06
C ALA A 77 -2.18 0.08 7.05
N ILE A 78 -3.12 -0.79 7.47
CA ILE A 78 -4.55 -0.45 7.55
C ILE A 78 -4.77 0.67 8.58
N ARG A 79 -4.22 0.55 9.79
CA ARG A 79 -4.29 1.62 10.82
C ARG A 79 -3.69 2.94 10.37
N ALA A 80 -2.67 2.91 9.51
CA ALA A 80 -2.09 4.12 8.93
C ALA A 80 -2.96 4.77 7.84
N GLY A 81 -4.02 4.10 7.41
CA GLY A 81 -4.98 4.62 6.44
C GLY A 81 -4.90 3.97 5.06
N ALA A 82 -4.28 2.79 4.90
CA ALA A 82 -4.46 2.00 3.68
C ALA A 82 -5.87 1.39 3.65
N ASP A 83 -6.49 1.34 2.47
CA ASP A 83 -7.81 0.69 2.30
C ASP A 83 -7.66 -0.83 2.11
N ALA A 84 -6.55 -1.25 1.51
CA ALA A 84 -6.22 -2.65 1.35
C ALA A 84 -4.71 -2.87 1.34
N VAL A 85 -4.31 -4.08 1.68
CA VAL A 85 -2.92 -4.54 1.56
C VAL A 85 -2.79 -5.49 0.38
N ILE A 86 -1.68 -5.38 -0.34
CA ILE A 86 -1.35 -6.29 -1.45
C ILE A 86 -0.35 -7.32 -0.92
N VAL A 87 -0.76 -8.59 -0.96
CA VAL A 87 0.04 -9.72 -0.46
C VAL A 87 0.34 -10.68 -1.61
N GLY A 88 1.63 -10.94 -1.82
CA GLY A 88 2.12 -11.86 -2.86
C GLY A 88 2.69 -13.14 -2.25
N ARG A 89 4.03 -13.24 -2.23
CA ARG A 89 4.80 -14.42 -1.78
C ARG A 89 4.35 -15.01 -0.45
N ALA A 90 3.99 -14.17 0.52
CA ALA A 90 3.49 -14.62 1.81
C ALA A 90 2.19 -15.45 1.74
N LEU A 91 1.47 -15.40 0.62
CA LEU A 91 0.33 -16.27 0.31
C LEU A 91 0.71 -17.39 -0.65
N TYR A 92 1.17 -17.06 -1.86
CA TYR A 92 1.29 -18.08 -2.91
C TYR A 92 2.50 -19.02 -2.75
N GLU A 93 3.48 -18.68 -1.90
CA GLU A 93 4.59 -19.58 -1.54
C GLU A 93 4.37 -20.26 -0.18
N ALA A 94 3.23 -20.00 0.48
CA ALA A 94 2.91 -20.64 1.75
C ALA A 94 2.57 -22.13 1.53
N ALA A 95 2.97 -22.97 2.49
CA ALA A 95 2.60 -24.38 2.50
C ALA A 95 1.06 -24.58 2.55
N ASP A 96 0.36 -23.62 3.17
CA ASP A 96 -1.11 -23.56 3.23
C ASP A 96 -1.56 -22.11 2.97
N PRO A 97 -1.86 -21.74 1.71
CA PRO A 97 -2.26 -20.38 1.35
C PRO A 97 -3.56 -19.92 2.03
N ALA A 98 -4.50 -20.84 2.29
CA ALA A 98 -5.76 -20.51 2.96
C ALA A 98 -5.51 -20.10 4.40
N LYS A 99 -4.74 -20.89 5.14
CA LYS A 99 -4.34 -20.57 6.52
C LYS A 99 -3.52 -19.28 6.60
N ALA A 100 -2.63 -19.03 5.63
CA ALA A 100 -1.88 -17.77 5.55
C ALA A 100 -2.80 -16.56 5.35
N ALA A 101 -3.79 -16.67 4.44
CA ALA A 101 -4.79 -15.63 4.22
C ALA A 101 -5.65 -15.36 5.46
N GLU A 102 -6.08 -16.42 6.15
CA GLU A 102 -6.84 -16.29 7.40
C GLU A 102 -6.06 -15.57 8.50
N ALA A 103 -4.76 -15.86 8.65
CA ALA A 103 -3.90 -15.22 9.62
C ALA A 103 -3.77 -13.71 9.36
N ILE A 104 -3.54 -13.32 8.10
CA ILE A 104 -3.46 -11.91 7.68
C ILE A 104 -4.80 -11.21 7.92
N ALA A 105 -5.92 -11.83 7.53
CA ALA A 105 -7.25 -11.27 7.74
C ALA A 105 -7.61 -11.14 9.24
N ARG A 106 -7.07 -12.02 10.09
CA ARG A 106 -7.23 -11.91 11.55
C ARG A 106 -6.43 -10.74 12.11
N GLU A 107 -5.21 -10.53 11.64
CA GLU A 107 -4.39 -9.39 12.05
C GLU A 107 -5.06 -8.06 11.68
N ILE A 108 -5.61 -7.95 10.47
CA ILE A 108 -6.36 -6.76 10.02
C ILE A 108 -7.62 -6.53 10.87
N ARG A 109 -8.36 -7.59 11.23
CA ARG A 109 -9.58 -7.43 12.06
C ARG A 109 -9.29 -7.05 13.50
N GLY A 110 -8.08 -7.35 14.00
CA GLY A 110 -7.64 -6.97 15.33
C GLY A 110 -6.91 -5.62 15.39
N SER A 111 -6.77 -4.93 14.25
CA SER A 111 -6.03 -3.66 14.14
C SER A 111 -6.91 -2.43 14.28
#